data_AF-D2I4L3-F1
#
_entry.id   AF-D2I4L3-F1
#
_cell.length_a   1.000
_cell.length_b   1.000
_cell.length_c   1.000
_cell.angle_alpha   90.00
_cell.angle_beta   90.00
_cell.angle_gamma   90.00
#
_symmetry.space_group_name_H-M   'P 1'
#
loop_
_entity.id
_entity.type
_entity.pdbx_description
1 polymer ?
#
loop_
_entity_poly.entity_id
_entity_poly.type
_entity_poly.pdbx_seq_one_letter_code
_entity_poly.pdbx_strand_id
1 'polypeptide(L)'
;MAEVVTAATEKVIRIQRVFINLLDSYSSGNIGKFLSNCVVGASLEEITEEEEEEDESKSTMPEASAAKLKEGTFQIVGTLSKLESVRPDFAVETYNTISREHLLMRLLECDVIVYNITENSQQAEEAIWAVSALHEEVSHFEKRKVFILVSTVMTWARSKPLDPFTHPLHLVAVTSTAKLVI
;
A
#
# COMPACT_ATOMS: atom_id res chain seq x y z
N MET A 1 4.07 -30.09 -41.19
CA MET A 1 3.64 -30.19 -39.77
C MET A 1 4.80 -29.69 -38.93
N ALA A 2 4.70 -28.47 -38.42
CA ALA A 2 5.70 -27.88 -37.52
C ALA A 2 5.00 -27.62 -36.19
N GLU A 3 5.62 -28.14 -35.14
CA GLU A 3 5.16 -28.22 -33.76
C GLU A 3 5.20 -26.84 -33.10
N VAL A 4 4.04 -26.35 -32.66
CA VAL A 4 3.94 -25.10 -31.90
C VAL A 4 4.23 -25.43 -30.45
N VAL A 5 5.47 -25.16 -30.01
CA VAL A 5 5.87 -25.23 -28.61
C VAL A 5 5.19 -24.07 -27.89
N THR A 6 4.09 -24.35 -27.20
CA THR A 6 3.43 -23.43 -26.29
C THR A 6 4.24 -23.38 -24.99
N ALA A 7 5.00 -22.31 -24.79
CA ALA A 7 5.67 -22.04 -23.54
C ALA A 7 4.62 -21.70 -22.47
N ALA A 8 4.30 -22.67 -21.62
CA ALA A 8 3.49 -22.44 -20.43
C ALA A 8 4.24 -21.48 -19.50
N THR A 9 3.73 -20.25 -19.36
CA THR A 9 4.24 -19.28 -18.39
C THR A 9 3.79 -19.72 -17.01
N GLU A 10 4.70 -20.36 -16.27
CA GLU A 10 4.50 -20.72 -14.88
C GLU A 10 4.28 -19.42 -14.08
N LYS A 11 3.03 -19.15 -13.68
CA LYS A 11 2.68 -17.99 -12.85
C LYS A 11 3.32 -18.18 -11.48
N VAL A 12 4.55 -17.68 -11.32
CA VAL A 12 5.20 -17.60 -10.01
C VAL A 12 4.36 -16.68 -9.14
N ILE A 13 3.57 -17.25 -8.24
CA ILE A 13 2.79 -16.52 -7.25
C ILE A 13 3.79 -15.89 -6.28
N ARG A 14 4.15 -14.63 -6.54
CA ARG A 14 5.05 -13.89 -5.65
C ARG A 14 4.23 -13.37 -4.48
N ILE A 15 4.47 -13.89 -3.30
CA ILE A 15 3.98 -13.30 -2.05
C ILE A 15 4.71 -11.97 -1.88
N GLN A 16 3.94 -10.89 -1.74
CA GLN A 16 4.48 -9.55 -1.49
C GLN A 16 4.04 -9.07 -0.11
N ARG A 17 5.00 -8.85 0.78
CA ARG A 17 4.75 -8.44 2.16
C ARG A 17 4.81 -6.93 2.27
N VAL A 18 3.75 -6.33 2.78
CA VAL A 18 3.54 -4.88 2.83
C VAL A 18 3.47 -4.43 4.28
N PHE A 19 4.42 -3.58 4.68
CA PHE A 19 4.35 -2.87 5.95
C PHE A 19 3.55 -1.57 5.80
N ILE A 20 2.67 -1.28 6.75
CA ILE A 20 1.95 0.00 6.84
C ILE A 20 2.04 0.53 8.28
N ASN A 21 2.47 1.77 8.49
CA ASN A 21 2.47 2.36 9.83
C ASN A 21 1.03 2.70 10.28
N LEU A 22 0.79 2.54 11.58
CA LEU A 22 -0.47 2.89 12.25
C LEU A 22 -1.71 2.32 11.53
N LEU A 23 -1.78 1.00 11.39
CA LEU A 23 -2.85 0.27 10.69
C LEU A 23 -4.26 0.49 11.27
N ASP A 24 -4.35 0.97 12.50
CA ASP A 24 -5.59 1.37 13.17
C ASP A 24 -6.03 2.81 12.86
N SER A 25 -5.24 3.57 12.11
CA SER A 25 -5.66 4.86 11.56
C SER A 25 -6.60 4.68 10.37
N TYR A 26 -7.39 5.72 10.06
CA TYR A 26 -8.43 5.59 9.05
C TYR A 26 -7.84 5.32 7.66
N SER A 27 -6.87 6.13 7.21
CA SER A 27 -6.32 5.96 5.86
C SER A 27 -5.45 4.71 5.76
N SER A 28 -4.56 4.48 6.73
CA SER A 28 -3.70 3.28 6.70
C SER A 28 -4.51 1.98 6.78
N GLY A 29 -5.55 1.95 7.61
CA GLY A 29 -6.43 0.78 7.73
C GLY A 29 -7.19 0.48 6.44
N ASN A 30 -7.71 1.51 5.76
CA ASN A 30 -8.37 1.32 4.47
C ASN A 30 -7.40 0.89 3.36
N ILE A 31 -6.18 1.45 3.31
CA ILE A 31 -5.13 1.01 2.37
C ILE A 31 -4.80 -0.46 2.61
N GLY A 32 -4.57 -0.87 3.87
CA GLY A 32 -4.29 -2.26 4.23
C GLY A 32 -5.42 -3.21 3.82
N LYS A 33 -6.67 -2.86 4.15
CA LYS A 33 -7.85 -3.68 3.79
C LYS A 33 -8.04 -3.81 2.28
N PHE A 34 -7.75 -2.75 1.52
CA PHE A 34 -7.82 -2.82 0.07
C PHE A 34 -6.74 -3.75 -0.48
N LEU A 35 -5.48 -3.52 -0.10
CA LEU A 35 -4.34 -4.31 -0.58
C LEU A 35 -4.44 -5.79 -0.20
N SER A 36 -4.98 -6.13 0.97
CA SER A 36 -5.18 -7.54 1.36
C SER A 36 -6.12 -8.31 0.43
N ASN A 37 -6.96 -7.61 -0.32
CA ASN A 37 -7.87 -8.21 -1.30
C ASN A 37 -7.32 -8.17 -2.74
N CYS A 38 -6.20 -7.47 -2.98
CA CYS A 38 -5.59 -7.37 -4.30
C CYS A 38 -4.68 -8.58 -4.57
N VAL A 39 -4.78 -9.12 -5.78
CA VAL A 39 -3.87 -10.16 -6.28
C VAL A 39 -2.57 -9.51 -6.77
N VAL A 40 -1.43 -10.02 -6.32
CA VAL A 40 -0.11 -9.52 -6.71
C VAL A 40 0.08 -9.71 -8.21
N GLY A 41 0.42 -8.63 -8.92
CA GLY A 41 0.65 -8.65 -10.37
C GLY A 41 -0.60 -8.47 -11.25
N ALA A 42 -1.81 -8.39 -10.68
CA ALA A 42 -3.04 -8.20 -11.47
C ALA A 42 -3.12 -6.84 -12.19
N SER A 43 -2.32 -5.85 -11.80
CA SER A 43 -2.21 -4.56 -12.49
C SER A 43 -1.18 -4.54 -13.63
N LEU A 44 -0.43 -5.64 -13.84
CA LEU A 44 0.60 -5.76 -14.87
C LEU A 44 0.09 -6.53 -16.09
N GLU A 45 -1.18 -6.37 -16.43
CA GLU A 45 -1.64 -6.67 -17.79
C GLU A 45 -1.34 -5.40 -18.60
N GLU A 46 -0.52 -5.53 -19.65
CA GLU A 46 -0.23 -4.44 -20.58
C GLU A 46 -1.57 -3.86 -21.04
N ILE A 47 -1.67 -2.53 -21.01
CA ILE A 47 -2.78 -1.79 -21.63
C ILE A 47 -2.59 -1.95 -23.15
N THR A 48 -2.86 -3.13 -23.68
CA THR A 48 -3.19 -3.29 -25.09
C THR A 48 -4.63 -2.80 -25.19
N GLU A 49 -4.79 -1.59 -25.72
CA GLU A 49 -6.07 -1.03 -26.14
C GLU A 49 -6.73 -1.99 -27.13
N GLU A 50 -7.50 -2.94 -26.61
CA GLU A 50 -8.52 -3.65 -27.39
C GLU A 50 -9.83 -3.47 -26.61
N GLU A 51 -10.64 -2.52 -27.10
CA GLU A 51 -12.06 -2.45 -26.81
C GLU A 51 -12.69 -3.80 -27.16
N GLU A 52 -13.51 -4.39 -26.26
CA GLU A 52 -14.90 -4.74 -26.56
C GLU A 52 -15.62 -5.48 -25.41
N GLU A 53 -16.79 -4.91 -25.12
CA GLU A 53 -18.09 -5.47 -24.74
C GLU A 53 -18.36 -6.11 -23.35
N GLU A 54 -19.43 -5.57 -22.75
CA GLU A 54 -20.12 -6.00 -21.54
C GLU A 54 -20.61 -7.45 -21.65
N ASP A 55 -20.57 -8.20 -20.55
CA ASP A 55 -21.66 -9.13 -20.29
C ASP A 55 -21.97 -9.29 -18.80
N GLU A 56 -23.24 -9.02 -18.48
CA GLU A 56 -23.83 -8.89 -17.17
C GLU A 56 -24.44 -10.25 -16.75
N SER A 57 -23.84 -10.99 -15.81
CA SER A 57 -24.57 -12.08 -15.14
C SER A 57 -24.11 -12.37 -13.70
N LYS A 58 -24.69 -11.58 -12.80
CA LYS A 58 -25.25 -11.92 -11.48
C LYS A 58 -25.06 -13.37 -10.96
N SER A 59 -24.47 -13.52 -9.77
CA SER A 59 -25.19 -14.15 -8.64
C SER A 59 -24.54 -13.89 -7.27
N THR A 60 -25.43 -13.58 -6.34
CA THR A 60 -25.22 -13.27 -4.92
C THR A 60 -25.22 -14.56 -4.10
N MET A 61 -24.33 -14.71 -3.12
CA MET A 61 -24.65 -15.04 -1.72
C MET A 61 -23.37 -15.23 -0.87
N PRO A 62 -23.45 -14.98 0.46
CA PRO A 62 -22.31 -14.75 1.33
C PRO A 62 -21.92 -16.01 2.10
N GLU A 63 -20.62 -16.30 2.21
CA GLU A 63 -20.14 -17.28 3.19
C GLU A 63 -19.01 -16.71 4.04
N ALA A 64 -19.33 -16.56 5.32
CA ALA A 64 -18.40 -16.31 6.39
C ALA A 64 -17.50 -17.53 6.58
N SER A 65 -16.20 -17.36 6.36
CA SER A 65 -15.19 -18.06 7.16
C SER A 65 -13.89 -17.27 7.12
N ALA A 66 -13.42 -16.96 8.32
CA ALA A 66 -12.14 -16.32 8.55
C ALA A 66 -10.98 -17.16 7.98
N ALA A 67 -9.95 -16.45 7.51
CA ALA A 67 -8.56 -16.92 7.47
C ALA A 67 -8.17 -18.04 6.49
N LYS A 68 -8.75 -18.11 5.29
CA LYS A 68 -7.96 -18.61 4.14
C LYS A 68 -7.32 -17.41 3.48
N LEU A 69 -6.03 -17.20 3.75
CA LEU A 69 -5.19 -16.28 2.98
C LEU A 69 -5.42 -16.63 1.51
N LYS A 70 -6.06 -15.72 0.77
CA LYS A 70 -6.29 -15.90 -0.67
C LYS A 70 -4.92 -16.02 -1.31
N GLU A 71 -4.64 -17.16 -1.91
CA GLU A 71 -3.32 -17.44 -2.47
C GLU A 71 -3.00 -16.36 -3.52
N GLY A 72 -1.85 -15.70 -3.37
CA GLY A 72 -1.42 -14.62 -4.25
C GLY A 72 -1.89 -13.20 -3.89
N THR A 73 -2.48 -12.95 -2.72
CA THR A 73 -2.73 -11.57 -2.26
C THR A 73 -1.59 -10.97 -1.44
N PHE A 74 -1.57 -9.64 -1.29
CA PHE A 74 -0.59 -8.96 -0.43
C PHE A 74 -0.75 -9.37 1.04
N GLN A 75 0.38 -9.60 1.72
CA GLN A 75 0.42 -9.87 3.15
C GLN A 75 0.63 -8.57 3.91
N ILE A 76 -0.38 -8.11 4.63
CA ILE A 76 -0.35 -6.82 5.32
C ILE A 76 0.19 -6.99 6.74
N VAL A 77 1.21 -6.22 7.10
CA VAL A 77 1.74 -6.12 8.45
C VAL A 77 1.91 -4.66 8.83
N GLY A 78 2.01 -4.34 10.12
CA GLY A 78 2.16 -2.94 10.49
C GLY A 78 2.19 -2.65 11.98
N THR A 79 2.29 -1.37 12.33
CA THR A 79 2.20 -0.91 13.71
C THR A 79 0.79 -0.48 14.08
N LEU A 80 0.45 -0.50 15.36
CA LEU A 80 -0.77 0.12 15.89
C LEU A 80 -0.42 1.34 16.74
N SER A 81 -1.29 2.34 16.72
CA SER A 81 -1.11 3.60 17.43
C SER A 81 -1.28 3.48 18.95
N LYS A 82 -2.11 2.54 19.41
CA LYS A 82 -2.41 2.33 20.84
C LYS A 82 -2.23 0.87 21.22
N LEU A 83 -1.88 0.65 22.49
CA LEU A 83 -1.69 -0.70 23.03
C LEU A 83 -2.99 -1.54 23.00
N GLU A 84 -4.13 -0.88 23.20
CA GLU A 84 -5.47 -1.49 23.25
C GLU A 84 -6.15 -1.60 21.88
N SER A 85 -5.49 -1.14 20.80
CA SER A 85 -6.05 -1.23 19.46
C SER A 85 -6.25 -2.69 19.07
N VAL A 86 -7.46 -3.00 18.59
CA VAL A 86 -7.78 -4.32 18.06
C VAL A 86 -7.05 -4.49 16.73
N ARG A 87 -6.31 -5.58 16.62
CA ARG A 87 -5.68 -5.96 15.35
C ARG A 87 -6.76 -6.13 14.27
N PRO A 88 -6.63 -5.48 13.10
CA PRO A 88 -7.55 -5.70 11.99
C PRO A 88 -7.49 -7.14 11.45
N ASP A 89 -8.65 -7.70 11.10
CA ASP A 89 -8.77 -9.09 10.61
C ASP A 89 -7.96 -9.37 9.34
N PHE A 90 -7.72 -8.35 8.53
CA PHE A 90 -6.95 -8.44 7.28
C PHE A 90 -5.43 -8.41 7.49
N ALA A 91 -4.96 -7.96 8.65
CA ALA A 91 -3.53 -7.88 8.94
C ALA A 91 -3.02 -9.27 9.35
N VAL A 92 -1.84 -9.65 8.84
CA VAL A 92 -1.12 -10.89 9.14
C VAL A 92 -0.34 -10.77 10.46
N GLU A 93 0.21 -9.60 10.75
CA GLU A 93 0.95 -9.28 11.98
C GLU A 93 0.76 -7.80 12.33
N THR A 94 0.68 -7.49 13.62
CA THR A 94 0.61 -6.11 14.12
C THR A 94 1.56 -5.92 15.30
N TYR A 95 2.21 -4.77 15.38
CA TYR A 95 3.21 -4.47 16.40
C TYR A 95 2.84 -3.23 17.20
N ASN A 96 2.96 -3.33 18.51
CA ASN A 96 2.68 -2.23 19.44
C ASN A 96 3.96 -1.95 20.21
N THR A 97 4.29 -0.67 20.44
CA THR A 97 5.45 -0.26 21.25
C THR A 97 6.77 -0.97 20.86
N ILE A 98 7.03 -1.08 19.54
CA ILE A 98 8.22 -1.75 19.00
C ILE A 98 9.44 -0.81 19.02
N SER A 99 10.62 -1.33 19.37
CA SER A 99 11.87 -0.54 19.32
C SER A 99 12.33 -0.33 17.87
N ARG A 100 13.20 0.66 17.63
CA ARG A 100 13.73 0.95 16.30
C ARG A 100 14.47 -0.24 15.68
N GLU A 101 15.25 -0.95 16.47
CA GLU A 101 16.01 -2.12 16.02
C GLU A 101 15.06 -3.24 15.57
N HIS A 102 14.02 -3.53 16.36
CA HIS A 102 13.02 -4.53 16.01
C HIS A 102 12.16 -4.08 14.83
N LEU A 103 11.82 -2.79 14.74
CA LEU A 103 11.10 -2.24 13.61
C LEU A 103 11.91 -2.41 12.31
N LEU A 104 13.21 -2.10 12.33
CA LEU A 104 14.09 -2.30 11.17
C LEU A 104 14.08 -3.76 10.71
N MET A 105 14.18 -4.73 11.62
CA MET A 105 14.09 -6.15 11.26
C MET A 105 12.77 -6.46 10.54
N ARG A 106 11.64 -5.91 11.00
CA ARG A 106 10.34 -6.09 10.33
C ARG A 106 10.26 -5.39 8.98
N LEU A 107 10.87 -4.23 8.83
CA LEU A 107 10.94 -3.51 7.55
C LEU A 107 11.79 -4.28 6.53
N LEU A 108 12.88 -4.91 6.96
CA LEU A 108 13.73 -5.74 6.10
C LEU A 108 13.03 -6.99 5.57
N GLU A 109 12.06 -7.53 6.29
CA GLU A 109 11.20 -8.65 5.82
C GLU A 109 10.18 -8.23 4.74
N CYS A 110 9.91 -6.92 4.58
CA CYS A 110 8.85 -6.41 3.72
C CYS A 110 9.38 -5.94 2.36
N ASP A 111 8.63 -6.16 1.28
CA ASP A 111 8.98 -5.67 -0.06
C ASP A 111 8.47 -4.24 -0.28
N VAL A 112 7.34 -3.90 0.33
CA VAL A 112 6.72 -2.57 0.24
C VAL A 112 6.51 -2.02 1.64
N ILE A 113 6.83 -0.76 1.84
CA ILE A 113 6.75 -0.06 3.12
C ILE A 113 5.98 1.22 2.89
N VAL A 114 4.87 1.40 3.60
CA VAL A 114 3.99 2.55 3.50
C VAL A 114 4.01 3.33 4.81
N TYR A 115 4.47 4.56 4.76
CA TYR A 115 4.38 5.52 5.85
C TYR A 115 3.36 6.61 5.52
N ASN A 116 2.23 6.59 6.24
CA ASN A 116 1.25 7.65 6.25
C ASN A 116 1.56 8.64 7.37
N ILE A 117 1.84 9.89 6.97
CA ILE A 117 2.08 11.02 7.87
C ILE A 117 0.95 12.05 7.83
N THR A 118 -0.13 11.78 7.08
CA THR A 118 -1.24 12.73 6.90
C THR A 118 -2.04 12.95 8.19
N GLU A 119 -2.29 11.88 8.95
CA GLU A 119 -3.09 11.92 10.18
C GLU A 119 -2.22 12.22 11.43
N ASN A 120 -0.91 12.00 11.35
CA ASN A 120 0.02 12.24 12.45
C ASN A 120 1.39 12.69 11.94
N SER A 121 1.68 14.00 12.06
CA SER A 121 2.95 14.58 11.60
C SER A 121 4.18 14.13 12.39
N GLN A 122 4.00 13.62 13.62
CA GLN A 122 5.11 13.07 14.42
C GLN A 122 5.70 11.80 13.78
N GLN A 123 4.95 11.15 12.89
CA GLN A 123 5.43 9.99 12.13
C GLN A 123 6.45 10.35 11.05
N ALA A 124 6.63 11.64 10.73
CA ALA A 124 7.63 12.07 9.74
C ALA A 124 9.06 11.76 10.19
N GLU A 125 9.38 11.94 11.47
CA GLU A 125 10.72 11.64 12.00
C GLU A 125 11.02 10.14 11.96
N GLU A 126 10.03 9.30 12.27
CA GLU A 126 10.14 7.84 12.17
C GLU A 126 10.31 7.41 10.70
N ALA A 127 9.55 8.00 9.78
CA ALA A 127 9.67 7.70 8.36
C ALA A 127 11.06 8.08 7.81
N ILE A 128 11.60 9.25 8.20
CA ILE A 128 12.96 9.67 7.83
C ILE A 128 13.99 8.67 8.37
N TRP A 129 13.89 8.32 9.65
CA TRP A 129 14.77 7.32 10.26
C TRP A 129 14.68 5.97 9.54
N ALA A 130 13.47 5.49 9.22
CA ALA A 130 13.25 4.23 8.55
C ALA A 130 13.90 4.20 7.16
N VAL A 131 13.75 5.28 6.38
CA VAL A 131 14.41 5.40 5.06
C VAL A 131 15.94 5.39 5.21
N SER A 132 16.49 6.13 6.17
CA SER A 132 17.94 6.14 6.41
C SER A 132 18.47 4.76 6.80
N ALA A 133 17.80 4.08 7.73
CA ALA A 133 18.19 2.75 8.19
C ALA A 133 18.07 1.69 7.06
N LEU A 134 17.04 1.77 6.23
CA LEU A 134 16.90 0.89 5.06
C LEU A 134 17.96 1.16 4.00
N HIS A 135 18.32 2.43 3.79
CA HIS A 135 19.35 2.81 2.84
C HIS A 135 20.74 2.27 3.24
N GLU A 136 21.04 2.20 4.54
CA GLU A 136 22.28 1.57 5.04
C GLU A 136 22.33 0.06 4.74
N GLU A 137 21.18 -0.60 4.65
CA GLU A 137 21.06 -2.04 4.39
C GLU A 137 20.87 -2.39 2.90
N VAL A 138 20.90 -1.40 1.99
CA VAL A 138 20.58 -1.61 0.57
C VAL A 138 21.48 -2.65 -0.11
N SER A 139 22.74 -2.77 0.31
CA SER A 139 23.67 -3.77 -0.22
C SER A 139 23.28 -5.21 0.11
N HIS A 140 22.46 -5.42 1.13
CA HIS A 140 22.00 -6.74 1.59
C HIS A 140 20.64 -7.12 1.00
N PHE A 141 20.03 -6.27 0.16
CA PHE A 141 18.73 -6.54 -0.42
C PHE A 141 18.82 -7.56 -1.54
N GLU A 142 18.24 -8.74 -1.33
CA GLU A 142 18.06 -9.76 -2.38
C GLU A 142 17.04 -9.34 -3.44
N LYS A 143 16.14 -8.42 -3.09
CA LYS A 143 15.02 -7.95 -3.91
C LYS A 143 14.82 -6.45 -3.74
N ARG A 144 14.36 -5.80 -4.81
CA ARG A 144 13.97 -4.38 -4.81
C ARG A 144 12.93 -4.10 -3.73
N LYS A 145 13.14 -3.06 -2.94
CA LYS A 145 12.16 -2.56 -1.97
C LYS A 145 11.51 -1.28 -2.47
N VAL A 146 10.28 -1.04 -2.02
CA VAL A 146 9.54 0.18 -2.33
C VAL A 146 9.14 0.86 -1.03
N PHE A 147 9.55 2.11 -0.86
CA PHE A 147 9.13 2.96 0.25
C PHE A 147 8.17 4.03 -0.27
N ILE A 148 6.97 4.10 0.31
CA ILE A 148 5.89 5.02 -0.07
C ILE A 148 5.61 5.93 1.13
N LEU A 149 5.84 7.22 0.96
CA LEU A 149 5.42 8.23 1.94
C LEU A 149 4.10 8.87 1.46
N VAL A 150 3.04 8.69 2.24
CA VAL A 150 1.74 9.31 2.04
C VAL A 150 1.69 10.59 2.87
N SER A 151 1.63 11.73 2.20
CA SER A 151 1.63 13.07 2.81
C SER A 151 0.54 13.96 2.21
N THR A 152 0.23 15.07 2.89
CA THR A 152 -0.67 16.11 2.37
C THR A 152 0.15 17.28 1.80
N VAL A 153 -0.16 17.76 0.60
CA VAL A 153 0.32 19.08 0.14
C VAL A 153 -0.70 20.13 0.54
N MET A 154 -0.42 20.85 1.64
CA MET A 154 -1.16 22.06 1.97
C MET A 154 -0.59 23.25 1.20
N THR A 155 -1.16 23.58 0.04
CA THR A 155 -0.92 24.89 -0.61
C THR A 155 -2.25 25.59 -0.91
N TRP A 156 -2.90 26.12 0.13
CA TRP A 156 -4.09 26.99 0.03
C TRP A 156 -3.91 28.35 0.73
N ALA A 157 -2.67 28.78 1.02
CA ALA A 157 -2.45 29.90 1.95
C ALA A 157 -1.89 31.21 1.35
N ARG A 158 -1.98 31.44 0.03
CA ARG A 158 -1.61 32.76 -0.56
C ARG A 158 -2.45 33.28 -1.74
N SER A 159 -3.56 32.65 -2.11
CA SER A 159 -4.45 33.29 -3.10
C SER A 159 -5.42 34.23 -2.37
N LYS A 160 -5.25 35.54 -2.60
CA LYS A 160 -6.28 36.55 -2.32
C LYS A 160 -7.61 36.09 -2.95
N PRO A 161 -8.77 36.30 -2.31
CA PRO A 161 -10.05 36.06 -2.96
C PRO A 161 -10.15 36.97 -4.19
N LEU A 162 -10.28 36.37 -5.39
CA LEU A 162 -10.60 37.09 -6.61
C LEU A 162 -12.11 37.05 -6.82
N ASP A 163 -12.74 38.16 -6.49
CA ASP A 163 -14.02 38.71 -6.99
C ASP A 163 -15.34 37.86 -6.85
N PRO A 164 -16.48 38.44 -6.42
CA PRO A 164 -17.69 37.68 -6.06
C PRO A 164 -18.57 37.17 -7.23
N PHE A 165 -18.08 37.11 -8.47
CA PHE A 165 -18.93 36.84 -9.65
C PHE A 165 -18.64 35.55 -10.42
N THR A 166 -17.88 34.60 -9.87
CA THR A 166 -17.64 33.31 -10.55
C THR A 166 -18.23 32.13 -9.77
N HIS A 167 -19.18 31.44 -10.41
CA HIS A 167 -19.91 30.26 -9.93
C HIS A 167 -18.99 29.02 -9.76
N PRO A 168 -19.42 28.00 -8.98
CA PRO A 168 -18.54 27.14 -8.23
C PRO A 168 -18.01 26.00 -9.08
N LEU A 169 -16.72 25.70 -8.94
CA LEU A 169 -16.03 24.42 -9.13
C LEU A 169 -14.60 24.75 -9.57
N HIS A 170 -13.63 24.53 -8.68
CA HIS A 170 -12.33 23.96 -9.01
C HIS A 170 -11.63 23.67 -7.68
N LEU A 171 -12.04 22.56 -7.06
CA LEU A 171 -11.32 21.95 -5.95
C LEU A 171 -10.26 21.02 -6.58
N VAL A 172 -8.99 21.41 -6.52
CA VAL A 172 -7.86 20.54 -6.89
C VAL A 172 -7.13 20.16 -5.60
N ALA A 173 -7.21 18.89 -5.24
CA ALA A 173 -6.39 18.28 -4.19
C ALA A 173 -5.18 17.61 -4.86
N VAL A 174 -3.97 17.94 -4.41
CA VAL A 174 -2.75 17.20 -4.77
C VAL A 174 -2.27 16.47 -3.53
N THR A 175 -2.40 15.16 -3.51
CA THR A 175 -1.71 14.29 -2.55
C THR A 175 -0.31 14.03 -3.08
N SER A 176 0.74 14.56 -2.44
CA SER A 176 2.10 14.20 -2.81
C SER A 176 2.41 12.82 -2.24
N THR A 177 2.45 11.84 -3.13
CA THR A 177 2.94 10.50 -2.83
C THR A 177 4.38 10.46 -3.31
N ALA A 178 5.34 10.46 -2.38
CA ALA A 178 6.73 10.24 -2.74
C ALA A 178 6.98 8.73 -2.75
N LYS A 179 7.23 8.16 -3.93
CA LYS A 179 7.66 6.78 -4.10
C LYS A 179 9.18 6.77 -4.21
N LEU A 180 9.85 6.28 -3.17
CA LEU A 180 11.27 5.98 -3.23
C LEU A 180 11.43 4.49 -3.54
N VAL A 181 12.20 4.21 -4.58
CA VAL A 181 12.64 2.87 -4.90
C VAL A 181 14.01 2.71 -4.27
N ILE A 182 14.17 1.70 -3.40
CA ILE A 182 15.42 1.38 -2.73
C ILE A 182 15.92 0.03 -3.26
#